data_AF-A0A8C5KWL8-F1
#
_entry.id   AF-A0A8C5KWL8-F1
#
_cell.length_a   1.000
_cell.length_b   1.000
_cell.length_c   1.000
_cell.angle_alpha   90.00
_cell.angle_beta   90.00
_cell.angle_gamma   90.00
#
_symmetry.space_group_name_H-M   'P 1'
#
loop_
_entity.id
_entity.type
_entity.pdbx_description
1 polymer ?
#
loop_
_entity_poly.entity_id
_entity_poly.type
_entity_poly.pdbx_seq_one_letter_code
_entity_poly.pdbx_strand_id
1 'polypeptide(L)'
;MGCAAVLTPRLWRGSLGAISTQTAVWRLASGASRHLSLASIMKSRRKTDHLERTASVARREVVAAAKVCGVVDESPSVRNLRLLIADEDFSFKAGQ
;
A
#
# COMPACT_ATOMS: atom_id res chain seq x y z
N MET A 1 -4.34 34.09 -27.36
CA MET A 1 -4.35 32.94 -26.44
C MET A 1 -3.41 31.90 -27.03
N GLY A 2 -2.18 31.86 -26.52
CA GLY A 2 -1.18 30.87 -26.92
C GLY A 2 -1.22 29.65 -26.00
N CYS A 3 -0.55 28.58 -26.42
CA CYS A 3 0.29 27.72 -25.59
C CYS A 3 0.74 26.51 -26.41
N ALA A 4 2.05 26.42 -26.68
CA ALA A 4 2.74 25.15 -26.89
C ALA A 4 4.25 25.37 -26.73
N ALA A 5 4.83 24.86 -25.64
CA ALA A 5 6.23 24.43 -25.58
C ALA A 5 6.43 23.57 -24.32
N VAL A 6 6.70 22.28 -24.54
CA VAL A 6 7.13 21.32 -23.52
C VAL A 6 8.66 21.45 -23.40
N LEU A 7 9.17 21.62 -22.19
CA LEU A 7 10.60 21.61 -21.87
C LEU A 7 10.89 20.47 -20.88
N THR A 8 11.56 19.43 -21.37
CA THR A 8 12.16 18.34 -20.57
C THR A 8 13.46 18.80 -19.90
N PRO A 9 13.69 18.53 -18.60
CA PRO A 9 15.01 18.72 -17.99
C PRO A 9 15.94 17.54 -18.31
N ARG A 10 17.08 17.87 -18.91
CA ARG A 10 18.17 16.97 -19.28
C ARG A 10 18.99 16.58 -18.03
N LEU A 11 19.20 15.27 -17.87
CA LEU A 11 20.03 14.63 -16.84
C LEU A 11 21.50 15.09 -16.83
N TRP A 12 22.01 15.28 -15.62
CA TRP A 12 23.31 14.84 -15.06
C TRP A 12 24.61 15.37 -15.69
N ARG A 13 25.25 16.26 -14.92
CA ARG A 13 26.66 16.68 -14.95
C ARG A 13 26.95 17.05 -13.50
N GLY A 14 27.79 16.42 -12.70
CA GLY A 14 29.03 15.68 -12.89
C GLY A 14 29.86 16.05 -11.66
N SER A 15 30.64 15.13 -11.10
CA SER A 15 31.78 15.45 -10.22
C SER A 15 32.70 14.24 -10.13
N LEU A 16 33.88 14.37 -10.74
CA LEU A 16 35.02 13.48 -10.65
C LEU A 16 35.96 14.02 -9.56
N GLY A 17 36.53 13.11 -8.76
CA GLY A 17 37.83 13.35 -8.13
C GLY A 17 37.80 13.38 -6.61
N ALA A 18 38.24 12.26 -6.01
CA ALA A 18 39.39 12.27 -5.11
C ALA A 18 39.76 10.81 -4.80
N ILE A 19 40.90 10.36 -5.32
CA ILE A 19 41.61 9.19 -4.80
C ILE A 19 42.69 9.75 -3.88
N SER A 20 42.67 9.38 -2.61
CA SER A 20 43.84 9.49 -1.74
C SER A 20 44.03 8.16 -1.02
N THR A 21 45.04 7.43 -1.46
CA THR A 21 45.58 6.25 -0.78
C THR A 21 46.62 6.72 0.22
N GLN A 22 46.41 6.50 1.52
CA GLN A 22 47.51 6.03 2.36
C GLN A 22 47.02 5.43 3.68
N THR A 23 47.30 4.14 3.74
CA THR A 23 47.46 3.22 4.86
C THR A 23 47.95 3.85 6.17
N ALA A 24 47.18 3.65 7.22
CA ALA A 24 47.73 3.32 8.53
C ALA A 24 47.08 2.01 8.97
N VAL A 25 47.90 0.95 8.99
CA VAL A 25 47.55 -0.37 9.52
C VAL A 25 47.26 -0.18 11.01
N TRP A 26 45.99 -0.01 11.36
CA TRP A 26 45.55 -0.04 12.74
C TRP A 26 45.76 -1.47 13.21
N ARG A 27 46.76 -1.65 14.08
CA ARG A 27 47.05 -2.92 14.73
C ARG A 27 45.76 -3.38 15.41
N LEU A 28 45.10 -4.39 14.85
CA LEU A 28 44.07 -5.15 15.53
C LEU A 28 44.78 -5.88 16.68
N ALA A 29 44.90 -5.21 17.83
CA ALA A 29 45.03 -5.91 19.08
C ALA A 29 43.78 -6.78 19.18
N SER A 30 43.97 -8.09 19.06
CA SER A 30 42.95 -9.12 19.25
C SER A 30 42.48 -9.06 20.70
N GLY A 31 41.60 -8.09 20.97
CA GLY A 31 40.99 -7.86 22.26
C GLY A 31 39.72 -8.69 22.33
N ALA A 32 39.85 -9.85 22.99
CA ALA A 32 38.83 -10.64 23.63
C ALA A 32 37.37 -10.40 23.18
N SER A 33 36.83 -11.40 22.50
CA SER A 33 35.40 -11.70 22.38
C SER A 33 34.60 -11.14 23.57
N ARG A 34 33.87 -10.06 23.33
CA ARG A 34 32.76 -9.65 24.19
C ARG A 34 31.48 -10.03 23.50
N HIS A 35 31.07 -11.25 23.81
CA HIS A 35 29.77 -11.86 23.62
C HIS A 35 28.65 -10.78 23.63
N LEU A 36 28.21 -10.37 22.44
CA LEU A 36 27.05 -9.50 22.26
C LEU A 36 25.77 -10.34 22.37
N SER A 37 25.55 -10.94 23.53
CA SER A 37 24.26 -11.52 23.90
C SER A 37 23.43 -10.47 24.65
N LEU A 38 23.15 -9.35 23.99
CA LEU A 38 22.06 -8.49 24.43
C LEU A 38 20.77 -9.13 23.93
N ALA A 39 20.05 -9.81 24.82
CA ALA A 39 18.69 -10.26 24.52
C ALA A 39 17.84 -9.00 24.24
N SER A 40 17.67 -8.69 22.95
CA SER A 40 16.78 -7.62 22.51
C SER A 40 15.35 -8.04 22.81
N ILE A 41 14.79 -7.54 23.92
CA ILE A 41 13.38 -7.72 24.23
C ILE A 41 12.59 -6.86 23.24
N MET A 42 12.12 -7.47 22.16
CA MET A 42 11.22 -6.84 21.21
C MET A 42 9.93 -6.42 21.91
N LYS A 43 9.75 -5.11 22.13
CA LYS A 43 8.53 -4.52 22.72
C LYS A 43 7.42 -4.25 21.70
N SER A 44 7.63 -4.54 20.41
CA SER A 44 6.59 -4.31 19.40
C SER A 44 5.50 -5.36 19.50
N ARG A 45 4.24 -4.91 19.55
CA ARG A 45 3.09 -5.80 19.36
C ARG A 45 3.17 -6.31 17.93
N ARG A 46 3.34 -7.62 17.73
CA ARG A 46 3.32 -8.22 16.39
C ARG A 46 2.01 -7.82 15.71
N LYS A 47 2.12 -7.13 14.57
CA LYS A 47 0.97 -6.88 13.72
C LYS A 47 0.55 -8.26 13.19
N THR A 48 -0.65 -8.70 13.55
CA THR A 48 -1.22 -9.96 13.09
C THR A 48 -1.24 -9.96 11.56
N ASP A 49 -1.14 -11.16 10.99
CA ASP A 49 -1.13 -11.31 9.54
C ASP A 49 -2.42 -10.73 8.91
N HIS A 50 -2.34 -10.31 7.64
CA HIS A 50 -3.53 -9.79 6.96
C HIS A 50 -4.63 -10.85 6.86
N LEU A 51 -4.27 -12.12 6.65
CA LEU A 51 -5.22 -13.23 6.62
C LEU A 51 -5.85 -13.41 8.00
N GLU A 52 -5.06 -13.38 9.08
CA GLU A 52 -5.59 -13.43 10.45
C GLU A 52 -6.55 -12.26 10.75
N ARG A 53 -6.23 -11.06 10.24
CA ARG A 53 -7.06 -9.87 10.42
C ARG A 53 -8.41 -9.97 9.69
N THR A 54 -8.47 -10.70 8.58
CA THR A 54 -9.67 -10.83 7.74
C THR A 54 -10.36 -12.18 7.87
N ALA A 55 -9.83 -13.11 8.68
CA ALA A 55 -10.35 -14.46 8.86
C ALA A 55 -11.82 -14.49 9.34
N SER A 56 -12.25 -13.49 10.10
CA SER A 56 -13.63 -13.36 10.58
C SER A 56 -14.54 -12.53 9.68
N VAL A 57 -14.02 -11.96 8.59
CA VAL A 57 -14.79 -11.15 7.63
C VAL A 57 -15.50 -12.09 6.67
N ALA A 58 -16.60 -12.67 7.13
CA ALA A 58 -17.51 -13.43 6.27
C ALA A 58 -18.35 -12.48 5.42
N ARG A 59 -18.58 -12.85 4.15
CA ARG A 59 -19.55 -12.16 3.29
C ARG A 59 -20.94 -12.46 3.82
N ARG A 60 -21.70 -11.42 4.19
CA ARG A 60 -23.11 -11.58 4.56
C ARG A 60 -23.92 -11.77 3.29
N GLU A 61 -24.61 -12.90 3.20
CA GLU A 61 -25.63 -13.13 2.19
C GLU A 61 -26.97 -12.63 2.74
N VAL A 62 -27.55 -11.63 2.06
CA VAL A 62 -28.82 -11.02 2.46
C VAL A 62 -29.69 -10.93 1.21
N VAL A 63 -30.94 -11.40 1.31
CA VAL A 63 -31.94 -11.28 0.26
C VAL A 63 -32.98 -10.26 0.72
N ALA A 64 -33.06 -9.14 0.03
CA ALA A 64 -34.01 -8.07 0.33
C ALA A 64 -34.89 -7.79 -0.90
N ALA A 65 -36.17 -7.48 -0.66
CA ALA A 65 -37.06 -7.04 -1.71
C ALA A 65 -36.65 -5.62 -2.19
N ALA A 66 -36.57 -5.43 -3.50
CA ALA A 66 -36.16 -4.17 -4.10
C ALA A 66 -37.06 -3.79 -5.28
N LYS A 67 -37.27 -2.49 -5.45
CA LYS A 67 -37.95 -1.90 -6.61
C LYS A 67 -36.92 -1.32 -7.57
N VAL A 68 -37.10 -1.57 -8.87
CA VAL A 68 -36.28 -0.92 -9.89
C VAL A 68 -36.78 0.52 -10.08
N CYS A 69 -35.91 1.49 -9.81
CA CYS A 69 -36.21 2.91 -9.92
C CYS A 69 -35.63 3.55 -11.19
N GLY A 70 -34.63 2.93 -11.79
CA GLY A 70 -34.04 3.43 -13.03
C GLY A 70 -33.20 2.37 -13.72
N VAL A 71 -33.21 2.44 -15.05
CA VAL A 71 -32.36 1.63 -15.93
C VAL A 71 -31.79 2.58 -16.96
N VAL A 72 -30.47 2.58 -17.11
CA VAL A 72 -29.76 3.36 -18.12
C VAL A 72 -28.83 2.42 -18.88
N ASP A 73 -28.94 2.40 -20.19
CA ASP A 73 -27.97 1.73 -21.05
C ASP A 73 -26.72 2.62 -21.14
N GLU A 74 -25.63 2.24 -20.47
CA GLU A 74 -24.35 2.95 -20.55
C GLU A 74 -23.60 2.60 -21.84
N SER A 75 -23.83 1.38 -22.36
CA SER A 75 -23.32 0.91 -23.64
C SER A 75 -24.22 -0.21 -24.19
N PRO A 76 -23.98 -0.71 -25.41
CA PRO A 76 -24.75 -1.84 -25.96
C PRO A 76 -24.70 -3.12 -25.11
N SER A 77 -23.67 -3.29 -24.26
CA SER A 77 -23.48 -4.47 -23.41
C SER A 77 -23.53 -4.18 -21.91
N VAL A 78 -23.65 -2.91 -21.49
CA VAL A 78 -23.60 -2.51 -20.09
C VAL A 78 -24.80 -1.66 -19.73
N ARG A 79 -25.50 -2.07 -18.66
CA ARG A 79 -26.64 -1.35 -18.08
C ARG A 79 -26.35 -0.95 -16.65
N ASN A 80 -26.73 0.26 -16.30
CA ASN A 80 -26.76 0.79 -14.94
C ASN A 80 -28.17 0.68 -14.37
N LEU A 81 -28.30 -0.05 -13.26
CA LEU A 81 -29.57 -0.26 -12.56
C LEU A 81 -29.55 0.50 -11.25
N ARG A 82 -30.62 1.27 -10.98
CA ARG A 82 -30.86 1.91 -9.69
C ARG A 82 -31.99 1.18 -8.99
N LEU A 83 -31.68 0.57 -7.87
CA LEU A 83 -32.62 -0.18 -7.03
C LEU A 83 -32.93 0.63 -5.76
N LEU A 84 -34.20 0.64 -5.37
CA LEU A 84 -34.66 1.12 -4.08
C LEU A 84 -35.03 -0.09 -3.22
N ILE A 85 -34.42 -0.17 -2.05
CA ILE A 85 -34.66 -1.25 -1.08
C ILE A 85 -35.61 -0.70 -0.02
N ALA A 86 -36.65 -1.46 0.31
CA ALA A 86 -37.66 -1.05 1.29
C ALA A 86 -37.23 -1.32 2.75
N ASP A 87 -36.22 -2.17 2.93
CA ASP A 87 -35.67 -2.52 4.24
C ASP A 87 -34.73 -1.40 4.73
N GLU A 88 -35.10 -0.78 5.86
CA GLU A 88 -34.35 0.31 6.49
C GLU A 88 -33.04 -0.16 7.14
N ASP A 89 -32.95 -1.44 7.52
CA ASP A 89 -31.76 -2.03 8.12
C ASP A 89 -30.75 -2.50 7.06
N PHE A 90 -31.13 -2.44 5.78
CA PHE A 90 -30.25 -2.82 4.68
C PHE A 90 -29.10 -1.82 4.54
N SER A 91 -27.87 -2.32 4.72
CA SER A 91 -26.65 -1.53 4.55
C SER A 91 -25.57 -2.35 3.87
N PHE A 92 -24.78 -1.67 3.03
CA PHE A 92 -23.62 -2.23 2.38
C PHE A 92 -22.46 -1.23 2.40
N LYS A 93 -21.26 -1.74 2.21
CA LYS A 93 -20.02 -0.98 2.08
C LYS A 93 -19.54 -1.05 0.64
N ALA A 94 -18.77 -0.04 0.23
CA ALA A 94 -18.11 -0.07 -1.06
C ALA A 94 -17.22 -1.33 -1.19
N GLY A 95 -17.32 -2.00 -2.34
CA GLY A 95 -16.53 -3.19 -2.66
C GLY A 95 -17.09 -4.52 -2.16
N GLN A 96 -18.32 -4.55 -1.64
CA GLN A 96 -19.10 -5.79 -1.44
C GLN A 96 -19.70 -6.30 -2.74
#